data_AF-A0A966I8R3-F1
#
_entry.id   AF-A0A966I8R3-F1
#
_cell.length_a   1.000
_cell.length_b   1.000
_cell.length_c   1.000
_cell.angle_alpha   90.00
_cell.angle_beta   90.00
_cell.angle_gamma   90.00
#
_symmetry.space_group_name_H-M   'P 1'
#
loop_
_entity.id
_entity.type
_entity.pdbx_description
1 polymer ?
#
loop_
_entity_poly.entity_id
_entity_poly.type
_entity_poly.pdbx_seq_one_letter_code
_entity_poly.pdbx_strand_id
1 'polypeptide(L)' 'MLVSAFIGYDNMKHVYKTAVDKKYRFLSYGDAMLLEKNEI' A
#
# COMPACT_ATOMS: atom_id res chain seq x y z
N MET A 1 5.62 3.97 -10.28
CA MET A 1 6.43 3.38 -9.19
C MET A 1 6.85 4.46 -8.19
N LEU A 2 5.90 5.05 -7.45
CA LEU A 2 6.21 6.04 -6.41
C LEU A 2 6.13 5.40 -5.03
N VAL A 3 5.00 4.75 -4.73
CA VAL A 3 4.81 4.04 -3.46
C VAL A 3 5.89 2.97 -3.26
N SER A 4 6.18 2.16 -4.28
CA SER A 4 7.28 1.18 -4.25
C SER A 4 8.67 1.79 -4.02
N ALA A 5 8.90 3.05 -4.40
CA ALA A 5 10.17 3.73 -4.14
C ALA A 5 10.26 4.21 -2.68
N PHE A 6 9.11 4.46 -2.04
CA PHE A 6 9.04 4.87 -0.65
C PHE A 6 9.15 3.67 0.31
N ILE A 7 8.49 2.56 -0.01
CA ILE A 7 8.41 1.39 0.90
C ILE A 7 9.10 0.13 0.39
N GLY A 8 9.74 0.17 -0.78
CA GLY A 8 10.27 -1.02 -1.43
C GLY A 8 9.19 -1.82 -2.16
N TYR A 9 9.62 -2.62 -3.13
CA TYR A 9 8.71 -3.34 -4.02
C TYR A 9 7.99 -4.51 -3.31
N ASP A 10 8.73 -5.30 -2.53
CA ASP A 10 8.17 -6.48 -1.88
C ASP A 10 7.15 -6.11 -0.80
N ASN A 11 7.44 -5.07 -0.02
CA ASN A 11 6.52 -4.56 1.00
C ASN A 11 5.26 -3.97 0.36
N MET A 12 5.40 -3.18 -0.71
CA MET A 12 4.24 -2.71 -1.47
C MET A 12 3.37 -3.88 -1.92
N LYS A 13 3.98 -4.93 -2.49
CA LYS A 13 3.24 -6.10 -2.96
C LYS A 13 2.52 -6.83 -1.81
N HIS A 14 3.17 -6.96 -0.65
CA HIS A 14 2.58 -7.58 0.53
C HIS A 14 1.38 -6.77 1.07
N VAL A 15 1.56 -5.47 1.30
CA VAL A 15 0.50 -4.59 1.83
C VAL A 15 -0.70 -4.52 0.89
N TYR A 16 -0.47 -4.40 -0.43
CA TYR A 16 -1.56 -4.41 -1.41
C TYR A 16 -2.31 -5.74 -1.43
N LYS A 17 -1.61 -6.87 -1.26
CA LYS A 17 -2.26 -8.18 -1.14
C LYS A 17 -3.19 -8.22 0.07
N THR A 18 -2.72 -7.78 1.23
CA THR A 18 -3.56 -7.69 2.44
C THR A 18 -4.76 -6.77 2.24
N ALA A 19 -4.58 -5.64 1.53
CA ALA A 19 -5.68 -4.72 1.22
C ALA A 19 -6.74 -5.36 0.29
N VAL A 20 -6.31 -6.17 -0.69
CA VAL A 20 -7.23 -6.94 -1.54
C VAL A 20 -7.98 -7.99 -0.71
N ASP A 21 -7.28 -8.76 0.12
CA ASP A 21 -7.88 -9.80 0.96
C ASP A 21 -8.92 -9.22 1.94
N LYS A 22 -8.68 -7.99 2.43
CA LYS A 22 -9.60 -7.24 3.28
C LYS A 22 -10.64 -6.41 2.52
N LYS A 23 -10.68 -6.50 1.19
CA LYS A 23 -11.64 -5.80 0.31
C LYS A 23 -11.64 -4.28 0.45
N TYR A 24 -10.46 -3.68 0.59
CA TYR A 24 -10.31 -2.21 0.50
C TYR A 24 -10.69 -1.72 -0.90
N ARG A 25 -11.16 -0.48 -0.97
CA ARG A 25 -11.50 0.21 -2.23
C ARG A 25 -10.23 0.83 -2.80
N PHE A 26 -10.01 0.67 -4.10
CA PHE A 26 -8.85 1.20 -4.81
C PHE A 26 -9.25 2.35 -5.76
N LEU A 27 -8.24 2.99 -6.34
CA LEU A 27 -8.38 4.10 -7.32
C LEU A 27 -8.88 5.40 -6.67
N SER A 28 -9.42 6.30 -7.48
CA SER A 28 -9.62 7.71 -7.18
C SER A 28 -10.54 8.00 -5.99
N TYR A 29 -11.49 7.10 -5.70
CA TYR A 29 -12.44 7.22 -4.58
C TYR A 29 -12.29 6.05 -3.59
N GLY A 30 -11.11 5.43 -3.61
CA GLY A 30 -10.75 4.34 -2.74
C GLY A 30 -10.43 4.79 -1.32
N ASP A 31 -9.91 3.85 -0.56
CA ASP A 31 -9.41 4.10 0.78
C ASP A 31 -7.99 4.66 0.73
N ALA A 32 -7.54 5.26 1.83
CA ALA A 32 -6.21 5.86 1.95
C ALA A 32 -5.23 4.94 2.67
N MET A 33 -3.94 5.13 2.39
CA MET A 33 -2.82 4.46 3.06
C MET A 33 -1.92 5.53 3.69
N LEU A 34 -1.64 5.40 4.98
CA LEU A 34 -0.65 6.22 5.68
C LEU A 34 0.67 5.43 5.74
N LEU A 35 1.77 6.08 5.39
CA LEU A 35 3.11 5.49 5.40
C LEU A 35 4.02 6.39 6.24
N GLU A 36 4.47 5.88 7.37
CA GLU A 36 5.40 6.61 8.24
C GLU A 36 6.85 6.25 7.92
N LYS A 37 7.73 7.23 8.03
CA LYS A 37 9.17 7.01 7.87
C LYS A 37 9.62 6.10 9.03
N ASN A 38 10.08 4.90 8.70
CA ASN A 38 10.51 3.81 9.60
C ASN A 38 9.45 2.76 9.99
N GLU A 39 8.23 2.80 9.46
CA GLU A 39 7.26 1.71 9.64
C GLU A 39 7.28 0.76 8.44
N ILE A 40 8.33 -0.06 8.35
CA ILE A 40 8.32 -1.32 7.59
C ILE A 40 9.23 -2.35 8.25
#